data_AF-A0A1E4RHS6-F1
#
_entry.id   AF-A0A1E4RHS6-F1
#
_cell.length_a   1.000
_cell.length_b   1.000
_cell.length_c   1.000
_cell.angle_alpha   90.00
_cell.angle_beta   90.00
_cell.angle_gamma   90.00
#
_symmetry.space_group_name_H-M   'P 1'
#
loop_
_entity.id
_entity.type
_entity.pdbx_description
1 polymer ?
#
loop_
_entity_poly.entity_id
_entity_poly.type
_entity_poly.pdbx_seq_one_letter_code
_entity_poly.pdbx_strand_id
1 'polypeptide(L)'
;MATPDLLRSIQDNRIDKVIPESVYDSNLKSIYDKIIEKSGVKTVETKFDPYKHLKYYADGKDKEKFHSTRKISMEELRRSHPDQITDLGVTDPFPLFTDEAISLMRQEFLNRDIFLKYTRYSYSSTSGLDANLRGYVKDMDTINCPFIHSAWNHPLTIDLINKMAGVELEIIYDYEIAIVNLSMKSEEQAAEERIRFAREQSLSGVSNGEDIPAVVGWHYDSQPLVCVLMLSDTTNMIGGETCLRKG
;
A
#
# COMPACT_ATOMS: atom_id res chain seq x y z
N MET A 1 15.37 -22.05 10.09
CA MET A 1 16.66 -21.59 9.51
C MET A 1 16.49 -21.51 8.01
N ALA A 2 17.04 -20.48 7.36
CA ALA A 2 17.01 -20.33 5.91
C ALA A 2 17.81 -21.46 5.23
N THR A 3 17.32 -21.97 4.09
CA THR A 3 18.04 -23.00 3.32
C THR A 3 19.25 -22.40 2.61
N PRO A 4 20.30 -23.19 2.29
CA PRO A 4 21.42 -22.73 1.48
C PRO A 4 20.99 -22.12 0.14
N ASP A 5 19.96 -22.67 -0.50
CA ASP A 5 19.40 -22.15 -1.75
C ASP A 5 18.71 -20.80 -1.56
N LEU A 6 18.01 -20.61 -0.44
CA LEU A 6 17.43 -19.31 -0.11
C LEU A 6 18.53 -18.27 0.15
N LEU A 7 19.58 -18.64 0.88
CA LEU A 7 20.72 -17.75 1.13
C LEU A 7 21.43 -17.37 -0.18
N ARG A 8 21.63 -18.32 -1.08
CA ARG A 8 22.23 -18.07 -2.40
C ARG A 8 21.34 -17.16 -3.25
N SER A 9 20.04 -17.43 -3.33
CA SER A 9 19.13 -16.55 -4.09
C SER A 9 19.09 -15.14 -3.52
N ILE A 10 19.18 -14.95 -2.19
CA ILE A 10 19.32 -13.63 -1.57
C ILE A 10 20.61 -12.94 -2.00
N GLN A 11 21.75 -13.65 -2.00
CA GLN A 11 23.03 -13.13 -2.49
C GLN A 11 22.97 -12.74 -3.98
N ASP A 12 22.21 -13.48 -4.78
CA ASP A 12 21.95 -13.20 -6.19
C ASP A 12 20.83 -12.16 -6.39
N ASN A 13 20.50 -11.36 -5.36
CA ASN A 13 19.49 -10.30 -5.39
C ASN A 13 18.07 -10.75 -5.80
N ARG A 14 17.74 -12.01 -5.52
CA ARG A 14 16.44 -12.63 -5.79
C ARG A 14 16.01 -12.48 -7.24
N ILE A 15 16.94 -12.73 -8.17
CA ILE A 15 16.64 -12.75 -9.61
C ILE A 15 15.51 -13.73 -9.97
N ASP A 16 15.29 -14.76 -9.15
CA ASP A 16 14.20 -15.73 -9.29
C ASP A 16 12.80 -15.12 -9.08
N LYS A 17 12.70 -13.92 -8.50
CA LYS A 17 11.44 -13.23 -8.19
C LYS A 17 11.22 -11.93 -8.94
N VAL A 18 12.09 -11.57 -9.88
CA VAL A 18 11.90 -10.35 -10.68
C VAL A 18 10.64 -10.45 -11.53
N ILE A 19 9.99 -9.31 -11.75
CA ILE A 19 8.85 -9.23 -12.65
C ILE A 19 9.40 -9.10 -14.09
N PRO A 20 9.03 -9.99 -15.03
CA PRO A 20 9.40 -9.83 -16.43
C PRO A 20 8.80 -8.55 -17.02
N GLU A 21 9.52 -7.90 -17.93
CA GLU A 21 9.03 -6.70 -18.61
C GLU A 21 7.69 -6.93 -19.32
N SER A 22 7.48 -8.10 -19.93
CA SER A 22 6.21 -8.46 -20.57
C SER A 22 5.01 -8.43 -19.61
N VAL A 23 5.23 -8.68 -18.31
CA VAL A 23 4.18 -8.60 -17.28
C VAL A 23 3.86 -7.14 -16.96
N TYR A 24 4.87 -6.27 -16.88
CA TYR A 24 4.65 -4.83 -16.75
C TYR A 24 3.90 -4.27 -17.97
N ASP A 25 4.31 -4.64 -19.18
CA ASP A 25 3.71 -4.15 -20.43
C ASP A 25 2.24 -4.54 -20.57
N SER A 26 1.91 -5.78 -20.20
CA SER A 26 0.54 -6.29 -20.31
C SER A 26 -0.40 -5.76 -19.22
N ASN A 27 0.11 -5.44 -18.02
CA ASN A 27 -0.74 -5.10 -16.87
C ASN A 27 -0.72 -3.62 -16.45
N LEU A 28 0.43 -2.94 -16.61
CA LEU A 28 0.66 -1.64 -15.98
C LEU A 28 1.00 -0.52 -16.96
N LYS A 29 1.59 -0.84 -18.12
CA LYS A 29 2.01 0.17 -19.09
C LYS A 29 0.87 1.08 -19.53
N SER A 30 -0.31 0.52 -19.84
CA SER A 30 -1.47 1.33 -20.24
C SER A 30 -1.97 2.25 -19.13
N ILE A 31 -1.86 1.83 -17.86
CA ILE A 31 -2.20 2.64 -16.69
C ILE A 31 -1.20 3.79 -16.54
N TYR A 32 0.09 3.50 -16.67
CA TYR A 32 1.15 4.50 -16.61
C TYR A 32 1.01 5.52 -17.75
N ASP A 33 0.82 5.08 -18.99
CA ASP A 33 0.65 5.95 -20.15
C ASP A 33 -0.53 6.92 -19.96
N LYS A 34 -1.68 6.45 -19.44
CA LYS A 34 -2.82 7.32 -19.12
C LYS A 34 -2.50 8.38 -18.06
N ILE A 35 -1.66 8.05 -17.08
CA ILE A 35 -1.20 9.02 -16.07
C ILE A 35 -0.34 10.09 -16.73
N ILE A 36 0.58 9.69 -17.62
CA ILE A 36 1.45 10.63 -18.36
C ILE A 36 0.65 11.51 -19.32
N GLU A 37 -0.33 10.95 -20.04
CA GLU A 37 -1.21 11.71 -20.92
C GLU A 37 -1.97 12.79 -20.14
N LYS A 38 -2.45 12.47 -18.93
CA LYS A 38 -3.15 13.42 -18.06
C LYS A 38 -2.22 14.48 -17.47
N SER A 39 -0.99 14.12 -17.08
CA SER A 39 -0.04 15.06 -16.48
C SER A 39 0.68 15.93 -17.52
N GLY A 40 0.80 15.45 -18.76
CA GLY A 40 1.55 16.10 -19.84
C GLY A 40 3.07 15.97 -19.71
N VAL A 41 3.58 15.32 -18.66
CA VAL A 41 5.02 15.19 -18.37
C VAL A 41 5.37 13.79 -17.88
N LYS A 42 6.51 13.25 -18.34
CA LYS A 42 6.98 11.91 -17.94
C LYS A 42 7.54 11.87 -16.52
N THR A 43 8.14 12.95 -16.07
CA THR A 43 8.76 13.08 -14.75
C THR A 43 7.90 13.93 -13.83
N VAL A 44 7.86 13.52 -12.55
CA VAL A 44 7.21 14.31 -11.51
C VAL A 44 8.14 15.45 -11.10
N GLU A 45 7.86 16.65 -11.60
CA GLU A 45 8.58 17.89 -11.22
C GLU A 45 7.88 18.64 -10.08
N THR A 46 6.61 18.32 -9.85
CA THR A 46 5.79 18.90 -8.77
C THR A 46 6.40 18.54 -7.41
N LYS A 47 6.74 19.56 -6.61
CA LYS A 47 7.16 19.37 -5.23
C LYS A 47 5.95 19.10 -4.33
N PHE A 48 6.15 18.29 -3.29
CA PHE A 48 5.12 18.09 -2.29
C PHE A 48 4.85 19.38 -1.52
N ASP A 49 3.66 19.94 -1.71
CA ASP A 49 3.05 20.98 -0.89
C ASP A 49 1.96 20.39 0.04
N PRO A 50 2.11 20.42 1.37
CA PRO A 50 1.11 19.91 2.30
C PRO A 50 -0.24 20.63 2.19
N TYR A 51 -0.27 21.92 1.84
CA TYR A 51 -1.50 22.71 1.68
C TYR A 51 -2.23 22.44 0.37
N LYS A 52 -1.66 21.61 -0.49
CA LYS A 52 -2.28 21.18 -1.75
C LYS A 52 -2.52 19.68 -1.79
N HIS A 53 -1.61 18.91 -1.19
CA HIS A 53 -1.56 17.47 -1.33
C HIS A 53 -2.10 16.71 -0.11
N LEU A 54 -2.28 17.35 1.05
CA LEU A 54 -2.99 16.76 2.17
C LEU A 54 -4.43 17.24 2.19
N LYS A 55 -5.40 16.31 2.15
CA LYS A 55 -6.84 16.61 2.17
C LYS A 55 -7.24 17.46 3.37
N TYR A 56 -6.58 17.22 4.52
CA TYR A 56 -6.80 18.00 5.73
C TYR A 56 -6.56 19.51 5.54
N TYR A 57 -5.54 19.90 4.76
CA TYR A 57 -5.16 21.31 4.57
C TYR A 57 -5.66 21.92 3.26
N ALA A 58 -5.88 21.10 2.22
CA ALA A 58 -6.14 21.57 0.86
C ALA A 58 -7.46 22.36 0.70
N ASP A 59 -8.58 21.80 1.14
CA ASP A 59 -9.89 22.46 1.01
C ASP A 59 -10.67 22.54 2.32
N GLY A 60 -10.16 21.90 3.38
CA GLY A 60 -10.76 21.87 4.72
C GLY A 60 -12.06 21.06 4.83
N LYS A 61 -12.63 20.56 3.72
CA LYS A 61 -13.90 19.82 3.73
C LYS A 61 -13.77 18.47 4.40
N ASP A 62 -12.60 17.87 4.27
CA ASP A 62 -12.28 16.56 4.83
C ASP A 62 -11.82 16.62 6.29
N LYS A 63 -11.72 17.82 6.91
CA LYS A 63 -11.32 17.96 8.33
C LYS A 63 -12.32 17.31 9.27
N GLU A 64 -13.61 17.50 9.03
CA GLU A 64 -14.65 16.90 9.87
C GLU A 64 -14.57 15.38 9.79
N LYS A 65 -14.43 14.82 8.59
CA LYS A 65 -14.26 13.38 8.38
C LYS A 65 -13.00 12.83 9.07
N PHE A 66 -11.90 13.57 8.99
CA PHE A 66 -10.67 13.22 9.71
C PHE A 66 -10.91 13.16 11.22
N HIS A 67 -11.50 14.20 11.81
CA HIS A 67 -11.75 14.26 13.26
C HIS A 67 -12.80 13.26 13.74
N SER A 68 -13.79 12.93 12.88
CA SER A 68 -14.83 11.96 13.18
C SER A 68 -14.44 10.52 12.85
N THR A 69 -13.17 10.26 12.47
CA THR A 69 -12.71 8.92 12.14
C THR A 69 -12.79 8.04 13.38
N ARG A 70 -13.57 6.97 13.28
CA ARG A 70 -13.70 6.00 14.37
C ARG A 70 -12.37 5.28 14.59
N LYS A 71 -12.02 5.12 15.87
CA LYS A 71 -10.88 4.34 16.33
C LYS A 71 -11.41 3.15 17.10
N ILE A 72 -10.82 1.98 16.88
CA ILE A 72 -11.11 0.74 17.61
C ILE A 72 -9.86 0.41 18.42
N SER A 73 -10.04 0.25 19.72
CA SER A 73 -8.94 -0.07 20.64
C SER A 73 -8.48 -1.53 20.53
N MET A 74 -7.27 -1.80 21.04
CA MET A 74 -6.76 -3.17 21.20
C MET A 74 -7.67 -4.04 22.08
N GLU A 75 -8.34 -3.43 23.07
CA GLU A 75 -9.31 -4.11 23.94
C GLU A 75 -10.57 -4.52 23.17
N GLU A 76 -11.14 -3.60 22.38
CA GLU A 76 -12.29 -3.89 21.52
C GLU A 76 -11.99 -4.93 20.45
N LEU A 77 -10.72 -5.02 20.00
CA LEU A 77 -10.24 -6.09 19.13
C LEU A 77 -9.96 -7.41 19.88
N ARG A 78 -9.99 -7.41 21.22
CA ARG A 78 -9.59 -8.52 22.11
C ARG A 78 -8.15 -8.97 21.88
N ARG A 79 -7.26 -7.99 21.67
CA ARG A 79 -5.84 -8.18 21.37
C ARG A 79 -4.91 -7.42 22.32
N SER A 80 -5.43 -6.86 23.42
CA SER A 80 -4.61 -6.13 24.40
C SER A 80 -3.43 -6.95 24.90
N HIS A 81 -2.29 -6.28 25.05
CA HIS A 81 -1.07 -6.87 25.59
C HIS A 81 -0.47 -5.93 26.65
N PRO A 82 0.08 -6.44 27.78
CA PRO A 82 0.68 -5.60 28.82
C PRO A 82 1.78 -4.66 28.31
N ASP A 83 2.52 -5.10 27.28
CA ASP A 83 3.64 -4.36 26.68
C ASP A 83 3.24 -3.54 25.44
N GLN A 84 1.95 -3.27 25.21
CA GLN A 84 1.53 -2.45 24.08
C GLN A 84 1.95 -0.99 24.27
N ILE A 85 2.41 -0.36 23.19
CA ILE A 85 2.88 1.04 23.21
C ILE A 85 1.74 2.07 23.01
N THR A 86 0.55 1.59 22.66
CA THR A 86 -0.65 2.39 22.41
C THR A 86 -1.90 1.53 22.58
N ASP A 87 -3.01 2.15 22.97
CA ASP A 87 -4.32 1.49 23.04
C ASP A 87 -5.02 1.41 21.69
N LEU A 88 -4.51 2.12 20.67
CA LEU A 88 -5.06 2.06 19.33
C LEU A 88 -4.85 0.67 18.73
N GLY A 89 -5.94 0.03 18.31
CA GLY A 89 -5.88 -1.19 17.51
C GLY A 89 -5.93 -0.88 16.01
N VAL A 90 -6.92 -0.10 15.57
CA VAL A 90 -7.06 0.35 14.18
C VAL A 90 -7.97 1.57 14.08
N THR A 91 -7.87 2.33 13.00
CA THR A 91 -8.86 3.37 12.64
C THR A 91 -9.68 2.93 11.43
N ASP A 92 -10.91 3.42 11.31
CA ASP A 92 -11.58 3.41 10.01
C ASP A 92 -10.73 4.20 8.97
N PRO A 93 -10.91 3.96 7.66
CA PRO A 93 -10.20 4.73 6.64
C PRO A 93 -10.48 6.23 6.74
N PHE A 94 -9.44 7.05 6.66
CA PHE A 94 -9.52 8.50 6.76
C PHE A 94 -8.88 9.19 5.55
N PRO A 95 -9.33 10.41 5.19
CA PRO A 95 -8.74 11.16 4.10
C PRO A 95 -7.35 11.68 4.49
N LEU A 96 -6.31 11.25 3.76
CA LEU A 96 -4.94 11.72 3.97
C LEU A 96 -4.46 12.57 2.79
N PHE A 97 -4.23 11.95 1.63
CA PHE A 97 -3.71 12.60 0.43
C PHE A 97 -4.82 12.95 -0.56
N THR A 98 -4.65 14.04 -1.33
CA THR A 98 -5.56 14.43 -2.42
C THR A 98 -5.40 13.51 -3.63
N ASP A 99 -6.41 13.47 -4.49
CA ASP A 99 -6.37 12.62 -5.69
C ASP A 99 -5.23 13.01 -6.64
N GLU A 100 -4.84 14.29 -6.66
CA GLU A 100 -3.63 14.76 -7.34
C GLU A 100 -2.37 14.15 -6.74
N ALA A 101 -2.22 14.16 -5.42
CA ALA A 101 -1.09 13.54 -4.75
C ALA A 101 -1.02 12.04 -5.01
N ILE A 102 -2.16 11.33 -4.98
CA ILE A 102 -2.24 9.91 -5.36
C ILE A 102 -1.78 9.71 -6.82
N SER A 103 -2.21 10.58 -7.74
CA SER A 103 -1.77 10.51 -9.15
C SER A 103 -0.27 10.71 -9.31
N LEU A 104 0.34 11.65 -8.57
CA LEU A 104 1.78 11.89 -8.58
C LEU A 104 2.57 10.72 -7.99
N MET A 105 2.09 10.15 -6.86
CA MET A 105 2.69 8.94 -6.29
C MET A 105 2.63 7.77 -7.27
N ARG A 106 1.48 7.56 -7.91
CA ARG A 106 1.32 6.52 -8.95
C ARG A 106 2.26 6.74 -10.13
N GLN A 107 2.49 7.99 -10.54
CA GLN A 107 3.44 8.30 -11.60
C GLN A 107 4.88 7.90 -11.21
N GLU A 108 5.30 8.11 -9.97
CA GLU A 108 6.66 7.75 -9.54
C GLU A 108 6.86 6.24 -9.46
N PHE A 109 5.98 5.51 -8.77
CA PHE A 109 6.22 4.08 -8.52
C PHE A 109 5.91 3.19 -9.73
N LEU A 110 4.99 3.61 -10.62
CA LEU A 110 4.71 2.90 -11.88
C LEU A 110 5.70 3.24 -12.98
N ASN A 111 6.65 4.16 -12.76
CA ASN A 111 7.71 4.39 -13.72
C ASN A 111 8.42 3.06 -14.04
N ARG A 112 8.54 2.73 -15.33
CA ARG A 112 9.04 1.42 -15.79
C ARG A 112 10.35 1.02 -15.13
N ASP A 113 11.32 1.92 -15.05
CA ASP A 113 12.67 1.59 -14.58
C ASP A 113 12.69 1.39 -13.07
N ILE A 114 11.90 2.18 -12.33
CA ILE A 114 11.66 2.00 -10.90
C ILE A 114 10.97 0.65 -10.65
N PHE A 115 9.85 0.41 -11.33
CA PHE A 115 9.05 -0.77 -11.15
C PHE A 115 9.85 -2.05 -11.40
N LEU A 116 10.53 -2.16 -12.55
CA LEU A 116 11.30 -3.35 -12.91
C LEU A 116 12.52 -3.58 -12.00
N LYS A 117 13.14 -2.51 -11.47
CA LYS A 117 14.28 -2.63 -10.56
C LYS A 117 13.87 -3.18 -9.19
N TYR A 118 12.82 -2.62 -8.59
CA TYR A 118 12.52 -2.80 -7.16
C TYR A 118 11.36 -3.76 -6.87
N THR A 119 10.60 -4.19 -7.88
CA THR A 119 9.46 -5.10 -7.66
C THR A 119 9.89 -6.56 -7.63
N ARG A 120 9.30 -7.35 -6.73
CA ARG A 120 9.44 -8.82 -6.69
C ARG A 120 8.09 -9.47 -6.52
N TYR A 121 7.88 -10.66 -7.09
CA TYR A 121 6.71 -11.48 -6.81
C TYR A 121 6.61 -11.78 -5.30
N SER A 122 5.40 -11.61 -4.76
CA SER A 122 5.09 -11.86 -3.35
C SER A 122 5.17 -13.36 -3.08
N TYR A 123 5.97 -13.74 -2.08
CA TYR A 123 6.12 -15.13 -1.66
C TYR A 123 4.84 -15.69 -1.02
N SER A 124 4.07 -14.83 -0.35
CA SER A 124 2.83 -15.17 0.37
C SER A 124 1.56 -14.83 -0.41
N SER A 125 1.68 -14.60 -1.72
CA SER A 125 0.54 -14.41 -2.61
C SER A 125 -0.34 -15.65 -2.63
N THR A 126 -1.66 -15.44 -2.57
CA THR A 126 -2.63 -16.52 -2.82
C THR A 126 -3.28 -16.42 -4.21
N SER A 127 -2.96 -15.38 -5.00
CA SER A 127 -3.56 -15.13 -6.34
C SER A 127 -2.58 -15.27 -7.52
N GLY A 128 -1.28 -15.42 -7.27
CA GLY A 128 -0.27 -15.88 -8.24
C GLY A 128 0.52 -14.78 -8.98
N LEU A 129 -0.02 -13.58 -9.15
CA LEU A 129 0.66 -12.43 -9.77
C LEU A 129 0.83 -11.23 -8.83
N ASP A 130 0.69 -11.46 -7.53
CA ASP A 130 0.90 -10.42 -6.54
C ASP A 130 2.39 -10.11 -6.38
N ALA A 131 2.70 -8.84 -6.18
CA ALA A 131 4.05 -8.36 -6.11
C ALA A 131 4.21 -7.33 -4.99
N ASN A 132 5.43 -7.20 -4.50
CA ASN A 132 5.82 -6.20 -3.53
C ASN A 132 6.91 -5.30 -4.11
N LEU A 133 6.72 -3.99 -3.96
CA LEU A 133 7.68 -2.95 -4.34
C LEU A 133 8.22 -2.33 -3.06
N ARG A 134 9.52 -2.53 -2.78
CA ARG A 134 10.21 -2.11 -1.54
C ARG A 134 11.53 -1.43 -1.88
N GLY A 135 11.99 -0.49 -1.04
CA GLY A 135 13.27 0.22 -1.24
C GLY A 135 13.33 1.16 -2.45
N TYR A 136 12.22 1.38 -3.13
CA TYR A 136 12.18 2.16 -4.37
C TYR A 136 12.21 3.66 -4.12
N VAL A 137 11.64 4.12 -3.00
CA VAL A 137 11.56 5.55 -2.68
C VAL A 137 12.94 6.16 -2.47
N LYS A 138 13.76 5.48 -1.66
CA LYS A 138 15.14 5.84 -1.37
C LYS A 138 15.99 4.57 -1.35
N ASP A 139 17.01 4.55 -2.20
CA ASP A 139 18.01 3.48 -2.29
C ASP A 139 19.35 4.06 -1.83
N MET A 140 19.76 3.72 -0.61
CA MET A 140 20.93 4.29 0.07
C MET A 140 20.88 5.82 0.12
N ASP A 141 21.76 6.51 -0.61
CA ASP A 141 21.84 7.97 -0.67
C ASP A 141 21.01 8.57 -1.81
N THR A 142 20.38 7.74 -2.64
CA THR A 142 19.61 8.18 -3.81
C THR A 142 18.12 8.19 -3.51
N ILE A 143 17.48 9.35 -3.62
CA ILE A 143 16.02 9.48 -3.58
C ILE A 143 15.49 9.31 -5.01
N ASN A 144 14.89 8.16 -5.32
CA ASN A 144 14.36 7.89 -6.66
C ASN A 144 12.93 8.44 -6.86
N CYS A 145 12.15 8.53 -5.78
CA CYS A 145 10.78 9.02 -5.79
C CYS A 145 10.65 10.25 -4.88
N PRO A 146 11.13 11.43 -5.32
CA PRO A 146 11.20 12.63 -4.49
C PRO A 146 9.85 13.12 -3.99
N PHE A 147 8.76 12.96 -4.76
CA PHE A 147 7.42 13.35 -4.30
C PHE A 147 6.94 12.44 -3.17
N ILE A 148 6.99 11.11 -3.35
CA ILE A 148 6.64 10.13 -2.32
C ILE A 148 7.51 10.33 -1.07
N HIS A 149 8.83 10.46 -1.25
CA HIS A 149 9.75 10.67 -0.14
C HIS A 149 9.37 11.91 0.67
N SER A 150 9.13 13.03 -0.02
CA SER A 150 8.72 14.28 0.63
C SER A 150 7.35 14.16 1.28
N ALA A 151 6.39 13.51 0.63
CA ALA A 151 5.03 13.36 1.13
C ALA A 151 4.98 12.62 2.46
N TRP A 152 5.72 11.52 2.61
CA TRP A 152 5.73 10.72 3.84
C TRP A 152 6.63 11.30 4.94
N ASN A 153 7.71 12.00 4.59
CA ASN A 153 8.61 12.63 5.57
C ASN A 153 8.19 14.03 6.00
N HIS A 154 7.18 14.63 5.36
CA HIS A 154 6.80 15.99 5.69
C HIS A 154 6.25 16.07 7.13
N PRO A 155 6.68 17.04 7.96
CA PRO A 155 6.24 17.15 9.35
C PRO A 155 4.72 17.20 9.52
N LEU A 156 4.01 17.89 8.62
CA LEU A 156 2.55 17.94 8.63
C LEU A 156 1.87 16.62 8.25
N THR A 157 2.51 15.75 7.48
CA THR A 157 1.99 14.39 7.23
C THR A 157 2.15 13.55 8.49
N ILE A 158 3.34 13.56 9.08
CA ILE A 158 3.64 12.82 10.32
C ILE A 158 2.71 13.28 11.46
N ASP A 159 2.49 14.59 11.61
CA ASP A 159 1.57 15.14 12.61
C ASP A 159 0.12 14.64 12.44
N LEU A 160 -0.39 14.54 11.21
CA LEU A 160 -1.72 13.95 10.96
C LEU A 160 -1.75 12.46 11.33
N ILE A 161 -0.70 11.71 11.03
CA ILE A 161 -0.61 10.29 11.39
C ILE A 161 -0.51 10.15 12.92
N ASN A 162 0.28 10.97 13.61
CA ASN A 162 0.39 11.00 15.07
C ASN A 162 -0.97 11.28 15.72
N LYS A 163 -1.73 12.24 15.20
CA LYS A 163 -3.10 12.53 15.67
C LYS A 163 -4.04 11.33 15.52
N MET A 164 -3.90 10.56 14.44
CA MET A 164 -4.67 9.32 14.26
C MET A 164 -4.19 8.23 15.22
N ALA A 165 -2.89 8.05 15.37
CA ALA A 165 -2.25 7.07 16.24
C ALA A 165 -2.50 7.33 17.73
N GLY A 166 -2.67 8.60 18.13
CA GLY A 166 -2.75 9.01 19.54
C GLY A 166 -1.41 9.00 20.26
N VAL A 167 -0.32 8.77 19.53
CA VAL A 167 1.07 8.72 20.02
C VAL A 167 1.99 9.34 18.98
N GLU A 168 3.18 9.78 19.40
CA GLU A 168 4.20 10.26 18.48
C GLU A 168 4.88 9.10 17.76
N LEU A 169 5.01 9.21 16.44
CA LEU A 169 5.62 8.21 15.58
C LEU A 169 6.78 8.81 14.80
N GLU A 170 7.73 7.95 14.47
CA GLU A 170 8.83 8.22 13.56
C GLU A 170 8.93 7.12 12.51
N ILE A 171 9.50 7.45 11.35
CA ILE A 171 9.80 6.47 10.31
C ILE A 171 11.04 5.70 10.76
N ILE A 172 10.91 4.39 10.92
CA ILE A 172 11.99 3.54 11.45
C ILE A 172 13.09 3.35 10.40
N TYR A 173 12.71 3.06 9.14
CA TYR A 173 13.65 2.79 8.06
C TYR A 173 13.19 3.45 6.75
N ASP A 174 14.09 4.20 6.10
CA ASP A 174 13.82 4.81 4.79
C ASP A 174 13.47 3.78 3.72
N TYR A 175 14.07 2.57 3.81
CA TYR A 175 13.82 1.45 2.90
C TYR A 175 12.35 0.99 2.90
N GLU A 176 11.63 1.27 3.99
CA GLU A 176 10.25 0.86 4.20
C GLU A 176 9.24 2.00 3.97
N ILE A 177 9.70 3.17 3.53
CA ILE A 177 8.80 4.23 3.12
C ILE A 177 7.97 3.76 1.92
N ALA A 178 6.64 3.86 2.08
CA ALA A 178 5.65 3.64 1.04
C ALA A 178 5.75 2.29 0.32
N ILE A 179 6.06 1.20 1.02
CA ILE A 179 6.01 -0.16 0.46
C ILE A 179 4.68 -0.37 -0.26
N VAL A 180 4.72 -0.84 -1.50
CA VAL A 180 3.51 -1.10 -2.28
C VAL A 180 3.29 -2.59 -2.41
N ASN A 181 2.11 -3.05 -1.98
CA ASN A 181 1.58 -4.36 -2.28
C ASN A 181 0.69 -4.24 -3.53
N LEU A 182 1.03 -4.94 -4.59
CA LEU A 182 0.36 -4.85 -5.89
C LEU A 182 -0.27 -6.18 -6.25
N SER A 183 -1.52 -6.14 -6.72
CA SER A 183 -2.13 -7.24 -7.46
C SER A 183 -2.26 -6.85 -8.92
N MET A 184 -1.73 -7.67 -9.82
CA MET A 184 -1.79 -7.46 -11.26
C MET A 184 -2.74 -8.49 -11.85
N LYS A 185 -3.90 -8.03 -12.33
CA LYS A 185 -4.94 -8.86 -12.94
C LYS A 185 -5.45 -8.15 -14.19
N SER A 186 -5.74 -8.91 -15.26
CA SER A 186 -6.46 -8.37 -16.40
C SER A 186 -7.90 -7.99 -16.00
N GLU A 187 -8.55 -7.12 -16.77
CA GLU A 187 -9.95 -6.76 -16.53
C GLU A 187 -10.87 -7.98 -16.56
N GLU A 188 -10.58 -8.94 -17.45
CA GLU A 188 -11.29 -10.22 -17.58
C GLU A 188 -11.11 -11.08 -16.33
N GLN A 189 -9.87 -11.27 -15.87
CA GLN A 189 -9.57 -12.03 -14.65
C GLN A 189 -10.26 -11.41 -13.43
N ALA A 190 -10.21 -10.09 -13.29
CA ALA A 190 -10.88 -9.38 -12.21
C ALA A 190 -12.41 -9.53 -12.30
N ALA A 191 -12.99 -9.57 -13.51
CA ALA A 191 -14.43 -9.78 -13.70
C ALA A 191 -14.86 -11.22 -13.35
N GLU A 192 -14.11 -12.21 -13.79
CA GLU A 192 -14.35 -13.62 -13.45
C GLU A 192 -14.25 -13.86 -11.94
N GLU A 193 -13.27 -13.26 -11.28
CA GLU A 193 -13.10 -13.35 -9.83
C GLU A 193 -14.28 -12.71 -9.08
N ARG A 194 -14.79 -11.56 -9.55
CA ARG A 194 -16.03 -10.96 -9.00
C ARG A 194 -17.22 -11.89 -9.12
N ILE A 195 -17.42 -12.52 -10.28
CA ILE A 195 -18.52 -13.45 -10.51
C ILE A 195 -18.39 -14.67 -9.60
N ARG A 196 -17.18 -15.25 -9.52
CA ARG A 196 -16.89 -16.41 -8.69
C ARG A 196 -17.11 -16.10 -7.21
N PHE A 197 -16.56 -14.99 -6.72
CA PHE A 197 -16.69 -14.57 -5.33
C PHE A 197 -18.15 -14.30 -4.94
N ALA A 198 -18.91 -13.59 -5.79
CA ALA A 198 -20.34 -13.37 -5.55
C ALA A 198 -21.13 -14.68 -5.47
N ARG A 199 -20.79 -15.66 -6.32
CA ARG A 199 -21.40 -16.99 -6.29
C ARG A 199 -21.03 -17.75 -5.02
N GLU A 200 -19.76 -17.75 -4.64
CA GLU A 200 -19.28 -18.43 -3.43
C GLU A 200 -19.91 -17.83 -2.17
N GLN A 201 -19.95 -16.50 -2.05
CA GLN A 201 -20.60 -15.80 -0.93
C GLN A 201 -22.10 -16.13 -0.84
N SER A 202 -22.79 -16.26 -1.98
CA SER A 202 -24.22 -16.65 -1.98
C SER A 202 -24.46 -18.08 -1.48
N LEU A 203 -23.44 -18.93 -1.49
CA LEU A 203 -23.51 -20.34 -1.07
C LEU A 203 -22.95 -20.57 0.34
N SER A 204 -21.93 -19.82 0.76
CA SER A 204 -21.19 -20.04 2.02
C SER A 204 -21.66 -19.18 3.19
N GLY A 205 -22.47 -18.14 2.97
CA GLY A 205 -22.91 -17.21 4.01
C GLY A 205 -21.88 -16.11 4.29
N VAL A 206 -21.74 -15.69 5.55
CA VAL A 206 -20.81 -14.61 5.94
C VAL A 206 -19.37 -15.13 5.90
N SER A 207 -18.52 -14.51 5.07
CA SER A 207 -17.09 -14.79 4.96
C SER A 207 -16.37 -14.66 6.30
N ASN A 208 -15.42 -15.56 6.57
CA ASN A 208 -14.53 -15.50 7.73
C ASN A 208 -13.14 -14.90 7.39
N GLY A 209 -12.98 -14.39 6.16
CA GLY A 209 -11.75 -13.80 5.65
C GLY A 209 -10.73 -14.81 5.09
N GLU A 210 -10.91 -16.11 5.30
CA GLU A 210 -10.01 -17.15 4.74
C GLU A 210 -10.32 -17.47 3.28
N ASP A 211 -11.55 -17.16 2.84
CA ASP A 211 -12.06 -17.34 1.49
C ASP A 211 -11.75 -16.15 0.56
N ILE A 212 -11.14 -15.09 1.09
CA ILE A 212 -10.78 -13.89 0.32
C ILE A 212 -9.34 -14.06 -0.20
N PRO A 213 -9.09 -13.97 -1.52
CA PRO A 213 -7.75 -13.94 -2.08
C PRO A 213 -6.91 -12.81 -1.45
N ALA A 214 -5.61 -12.99 -1.27
CA ALA A 214 -4.77 -12.05 -0.53
C ALA A 214 -3.44 -11.82 -1.25
N VAL A 215 -3.12 -10.54 -1.45
CA VAL A 215 -1.81 -10.07 -1.95
C VAL A 215 -0.69 -10.44 -0.97
N VAL A 216 -1.01 -10.34 0.32
CA VAL A 216 -0.18 -10.77 1.45
C VAL A 216 -1.08 -11.52 2.41
N GLY A 217 -0.81 -12.81 2.63
CA GLY A 217 -1.58 -13.64 3.56
C GLY A 217 -1.47 -13.19 5.03
N TRP A 218 -2.17 -13.87 5.94
CA TRP A 218 -2.18 -13.52 7.36
C TRP A 218 -0.77 -13.43 7.98
N HIS A 219 -0.49 -12.31 8.62
CA HIS A 219 0.78 -12.04 9.30
C HIS A 219 0.58 -11.01 10.41
N TYR A 220 1.63 -10.82 11.21
CA TYR A 220 1.83 -9.62 12.01
C TYR A 220 2.97 -8.84 11.35
N ASP A 221 2.79 -7.52 11.25
CA ASP A 221 3.88 -6.65 10.84
C ASP A 221 5.00 -6.66 11.89
N SER A 222 6.22 -6.38 11.44
CA SER A 222 7.36 -6.19 12.35
C SER A 222 7.31 -4.86 13.10
N GLN A 223 6.61 -3.88 12.54
CA GLN A 223 6.48 -2.52 13.03
C GLN A 223 5.26 -2.44 13.95
N PRO A 224 5.34 -1.70 15.07
CA PRO A 224 4.21 -1.59 16.00
C PRO A 224 2.94 -0.99 15.38
N LEU A 225 3.10 -0.09 14.41
CA LEU A 225 2.02 0.59 13.70
C LEU A 225 2.38 0.74 12.22
N VAL A 226 1.38 0.60 11.36
CA VAL A 226 1.48 0.81 9.91
C VAL A 226 0.37 1.73 9.43
N CYS A 227 0.67 2.57 8.44
CA CYS A 227 -0.33 3.38 7.75
C CYS A 227 -0.54 2.82 6.34
N VAL A 228 -1.72 2.25 6.09
CA VAL A 228 -2.07 1.69 4.78
C VAL A 228 -2.72 2.76 3.92
N LEU A 229 -2.09 3.10 2.81
CA LEU A 229 -2.63 4.03 1.82
C LEU A 229 -3.16 3.27 0.60
N MET A 230 -4.45 3.45 0.31
CA MET A 230 -5.05 2.92 -0.91
C MET A 230 -4.70 3.80 -2.11
N LEU A 231 -3.95 3.25 -3.06
CA LEU A 231 -3.49 3.97 -4.26
C LEU A 231 -4.43 3.79 -5.47
N SER A 232 -5.38 2.86 -5.40
CA SER A 232 -6.40 2.61 -6.43
C SER A 232 -7.80 2.83 -5.86
N ASP A 233 -8.79 3.03 -6.73
CA ASP A 233 -10.19 3.01 -6.32
C ASP A 233 -10.55 1.63 -5.76
N THR A 234 -11.06 1.61 -4.53
CA THR A 234 -11.38 0.40 -3.77
C THR A 234 -12.86 0.05 -3.78
N THR A 235 -13.71 0.81 -4.49
CA THR A 235 -15.17 0.69 -4.43
C THR A 235 -15.68 -0.72 -4.77
N ASN A 236 -15.04 -1.39 -5.73
CA ASN A 236 -15.40 -2.74 -6.19
C ASN A 236 -14.22 -3.72 -6.06
N MET A 237 -13.31 -3.46 -5.12
CA MET A 237 -12.11 -4.29 -4.92
C MET A 237 -12.49 -5.63 -4.29
N ILE A 238 -11.84 -6.70 -4.75
CA ILE A 238 -11.88 -8.05 -4.15
C ILE A 238 -10.44 -8.56 -4.07
N GLY A 239 -10.07 -9.04 -2.89
CA GLY A 239 -8.77 -9.58 -2.55
C GLY A 239 -7.64 -8.55 -2.33
N GLY A 240 -7.98 -7.27 -2.29
CA GLY A 240 -7.08 -6.18 -1.92
C GLY A 240 -7.43 -5.52 -0.59
N GLU A 241 -8.50 -5.99 0.06
CA GLU A 241 -9.01 -5.48 1.32
C GLU A 241 -8.03 -5.79 2.46
N THR A 242 -7.92 -4.86 3.40
CA THR A 242 -7.21 -5.13 4.65
C THR A 242 -8.17 -5.80 5.63
N CYS A 243 -7.90 -7.06 5.96
CA CYS A 243 -8.67 -7.82 6.92
C CYS A 243 -7.94 -7.89 8.27
N LEU A 244 -8.69 -7.81 9.36
CA LEU A 244 -8.16 -7.94 10.73
C LEU A 244 -8.83 -9.13 11.44
N ARG A 245 -8.01 -9.95 12.10
CA ARG A 245 -8.51 -11.05 12.92
C ARG A 245 -8.69 -10.60 14.37
N LYS A 246 -9.94 -10.44 14.79
CA LYS A 246 -10.30 -10.19 16.20
C LYS A 246 -10.04 -11.44 17.07
N GLY A 247 -9.88 -11.22 18.38
CA GLY A 247 -9.75 -12.29 19.39
C GLY A 247 -11.08 -12.84 19.89
#